data_AF-A0A8T3MXD1-F1
#
_entry.id   AF-A0A8T3MXD1-F1
#
_cell.length_a   1.000
_cell.length_b   1.000
_cell.length_c   1.000
_cell.angle_alpha   90.00
_cell.angle_beta   90.00
_cell.angle_gamma   90.00
#
_symmetry.space_group_name_H-M   'P 1'
#
loop_
_entity.id
_entity.type
_entity.pdbx_description
1 polymer ?
#
loop_
_entity_poly.entity_id
_entity_poly.type
_entity_poly.pdbx_seq_one_letter_code
_entity_poly.pdbx_strand_id
1 'polypeptide(L)'
;MTYEERVVREDDPAVVTPGYGGSRVVERRVTTTPSGGELAGRVVVLLFGIVQVFIILRIVLLLLNAREGNDIVSFILNTSQIFVGPFEGMLNTNNLKSGGSVFDIAAVLALIGWTVLEALILAAVGIFRRERTA
;
A
#
# COMPACT_ATOMS: atom_id res chain seq x y z
N MET A 1 1.58 17.43 15.46
CA MET A 1 0.71 17.37 14.26
C MET A 1 0.64 18.77 13.70
N THR A 2 1.52 19.08 12.76
CA THR A 2 1.62 20.40 12.13
C THR A 2 0.73 20.38 10.90
N TYR A 3 -0.23 21.28 10.85
CA TYR A 3 -1.21 21.36 9.77
C TYR A 3 -0.55 22.09 8.59
N GLU A 4 -0.44 21.42 7.44
CA GLU A 4 0.00 22.02 6.18
C GLU A 4 -1.17 22.83 5.61
N GLU A 5 -1.19 24.12 5.91
CA GLU A 5 -2.12 25.08 5.32
C GLU A 5 -1.66 25.39 3.89
N ARG A 6 -2.13 24.62 2.91
CA ARG A 6 -1.89 24.93 1.50
C ARG A 6 -2.92 25.95 1.01
N VAL A 7 -2.57 27.23 1.11
CA VAL A 7 -3.35 28.33 0.52
C VAL A 7 -3.17 28.28 -1.01
N VAL A 8 -4.16 27.75 -1.72
CA VAL A 8 -4.20 27.83 -3.19
C VAL A 8 -4.83 29.18 -3.56
N ARG A 9 -4.01 30.10 -4.06
CA ARG A 9 -4.46 31.37 -4.65
C ARG A 9 -4.90 31.09 -6.07
N GLU A 10 -6.19 31.22 -6.35
CA GLU A 10 -6.75 31.23 -7.70
C GLU A 10 -7.07 32.69 -8.04
N ASP A 11 -6.26 33.31 -8.90
CA ASP A 11 -6.52 34.64 -9.45
C ASP A 11 -7.52 34.48 -10.60
N ASP A 12 -8.81 34.60 -10.30
CA ASP A 12 -9.86 34.72 -11.31
C ASP A 12 -9.72 36.09 -12.00
N PRO A 13 -9.60 36.18 -13.34
CA PRO A 13 -9.48 37.48 -14.01
C PRO A 13 -10.79 38.26 -13.80
N ALA A 14 -10.74 39.21 -12.87
CA ALA A 14 -11.87 40.05 -12.50
C ALA A 14 -12.56 40.64 -13.74
N VAL A 15 -13.87 40.41 -13.87
CA VAL A 15 -14.73 41.28 -14.70
C VAL A 15 -14.67 42.67 -14.08
N VAL A 16 -13.89 43.56 -14.69
CA VAL A 16 -13.65 44.93 -14.22
C VAL A 16 -14.95 45.73 -14.36
N THR A 17 -15.67 45.91 -13.25
CA THR A 17 -16.72 46.93 -13.13
C THR A 17 -16.10 48.18 -12.50
N PRO A 18 -15.98 49.32 -13.21
CA PRO A 18 -15.35 50.50 -12.67
C PRO A 18 -16.31 51.20 -11.70
N GLY A 19 -15.97 51.25 -10.39
CA GLY A 19 -16.67 52.13 -9.45
C GLY A 19 -16.74 51.74 -7.98
N TYR A 20 -16.34 50.53 -7.57
CA TYR A 20 -16.35 50.16 -6.15
C TYR A 20 -15.09 49.37 -5.78
N GLY A 21 -14.17 50.03 -5.07
CA GLY A 21 -12.98 49.41 -4.52
C GLY A 21 -13.34 48.55 -3.30
N GLY A 22 -13.50 47.26 -3.52
CA GLY A 22 -13.65 46.28 -2.45
C GLY A 22 -13.47 44.88 -2.99
N SER A 23 -12.26 44.33 -2.86
CA SER A 23 -11.99 42.92 -3.11
C SER A 23 -12.81 42.09 -2.13
N ARG A 24 -13.90 41.49 -2.61
CA ARG A 24 -14.71 40.57 -1.82
C ARG A 24 -14.00 39.23 -1.77
N VAL A 25 -13.12 39.06 -0.78
CA VAL A 25 -12.46 37.79 -0.50
C VAL A 25 -13.52 36.81 -0.01
N VAL A 26 -13.91 35.86 -0.86
CA VAL A 26 -14.81 34.77 -0.47
C VAL A 26 -13.93 33.64 0.07
N GLU A 27 -13.74 33.60 1.39
CA GLU A 27 -13.06 32.47 2.05
C GLU A 27 -13.93 31.22 1.95
N ARG A 28 -13.70 30.37 0.94
CA ARG A 28 -14.28 29.02 0.92
C ARG A 28 -13.43 28.10 1.79
N ARG A 29 -13.82 27.95 3.05
CA ARG A 29 -13.19 27.01 3.99
C ARG A 29 -13.60 25.58 3.62
N VAL A 30 -12.76 24.86 2.87
CA VAL A 30 -12.96 23.44 2.60
C VAL A 30 -12.37 22.65 3.77
N THR A 31 -13.21 22.27 4.72
CA THR A 31 -12.84 21.30 5.75
C THR A 31 -12.85 19.90 5.12
N THR A 32 -11.70 19.45 4.61
CA THR A 32 -11.54 18.07 4.15
C THR A 32 -11.55 17.16 5.37
N THR A 33 -12.73 16.65 5.73
CA THR A 33 -12.85 15.56 6.69
C THR A 33 -12.34 14.30 6.00
N PRO A 34 -11.49 13.46 6.63
CA PRO A 34 -11.06 12.21 6.04
C PRO A 34 -12.29 11.39 5.65
N SER A 35 -12.50 11.21 4.35
CA SER A 35 -13.62 10.41 3.87
C SER A 35 -13.39 8.94 4.26
N GLY A 36 -14.44 8.16 4.52
CA GLY A 36 -14.31 6.74 4.89
C GLY A 36 -13.46 5.92 3.91
N GLY A 37 -13.37 6.34 2.63
CA GLY A 37 -12.50 5.73 1.62
C GLY A 37 -11.01 5.92 1.88
N GLU A 38 -10.59 7.02 2.51
CA GLU A 38 -9.18 7.23 2.90
C GLU A 38 -8.78 6.30 4.04
N LEU A 39 -9.67 6.09 5.00
CA LEU A 39 -9.44 5.16 6.10
C LEU A 39 -9.37 3.72 5.57
N ALA A 40 -10.30 3.33 4.68
CA ALA A 40 -10.29 2.01 4.06
C ALA A 40 -9.02 1.75 3.26
N GLY A 41 -8.59 2.71 2.41
CA GLY A 41 -7.35 2.58 1.64
C GLY A 41 -6.11 2.42 2.53
N ARG A 42 -6.02 3.18 3.64
CA ARG A 42 -4.91 3.06 4.61
C ARG A 42 -4.89 1.70 5.30
N VAL A 43 -6.06 1.16 5.67
CA VAL A 43 -6.14 -0.17 6.30
C VAL A 43 -5.69 -1.26 5.33
N VAL A 44 -6.09 -1.19 4.06
CA VAL A 44 -5.63 -2.14 3.03
C VAL A 44 -4.11 -2.13 2.91
N VAL A 45 -3.48 -0.96 2.74
CA VAL A 45 -2.01 -0.85 2.64
C VAL A 45 -1.33 -1.43 3.88
N LEU A 46 -1.86 -1.17 5.08
CA LEU A 46 -1.27 -1.70 6.31
C LEU A 46 -1.34 -3.23 6.35
N LEU A 47 -2.49 -3.82 6.04
CA LEU A 47 -2.66 -5.28 6.09
C LEU A 47 -1.80 -5.99 5.04
N PHE A 48 -1.80 -5.49 3.80
CA PHE A 48 -0.97 -6.05 2.74
C PHE A 48 0.52 -5.83 3.01
N GLY A 49 0.89 -4.68 3.56
CA GLY A 49 2.25 -4.41 4.02
C GLY A 49 2.74 -5.42 5.08
N ILE A 50 1.88 -5.79 6.04
CA ILE A 50 2.21 -6.84 7.02
C ILE A 50 2.46 -8.19 6.31
N VAL A 51 1.57 -8.59 5.39
CA VAL A 51 1.73 -9.82 4.60
C VAL A 51 3.06 -9.81 3.83
N GLN A 52 3.35 -8.72 3.12
CA GLN A 52 4.60 -8.54 2.36
C GLN A 52 5.83 -8.64 3.28
N VAL A 53 5.80 -8.03 4.46
CA VAL A 53 6.91 -8.11 5.43
C VAL A 53 7.17 -9.56 5.86
N PHE A 54 6.14 -10.35 6.17
CA PHE A 54 6.32 -11.76 6.50
C PHE A 54 6.96 -12.56 5.36
N ILE A 55 6.55 -12.30 4.12
CA ILE A 55 7.09 -12.97 2.94
C ILE A 55 8.54 -12.55 2.69
N ILE A 56 8.86 -11.26 2.80
CA ILE A 56 10.22 -10.74 2.64
C ILE A 56 11.14 -11.33 3.71
N LEU A 57 10.70 -11.33 4.98
CA LEU A 57 11.46 -11.93 6.07
C LEU A 57 11.73 -13.42 5.81
N ARG A 58 10.75 -14.18 5.33
CA ARG A 58 10.94 -15.58 4.93
C ARG A 58 12.04 -15.71 3.89
N ILE A 59 11.97 -14.94 2.80
CA ILE A 59 12.96 -14.98 1.71
C ILE A 59 14.36 -14.68 2.27
N VAL A 60 14.50 -13.62 3.06
CA VAL A 60 15.80 -13.23 3.66
C VAL A 60 16.33 -14.30 4.61
N LEU A 61 15.49 -14.83 5.51
CA LEU A 61 15.90 -15.85 6.47
C LEU A 61 16.35 -17.14 5.77
N LEU A 62 15.61 -17.61 4.77
CA LEU A 62 15.98 -18.79 3.99
C LEU A 62 17.26 -18.58 3.16
N LEU A 63 17.45 -17.37 2.62
CA LEU A 63 18.66 -17.01 1.90
C LEU A 63 19.89 -16.97 2.80
N LEU A 64 19.72 -16.48 4.03
CA LEU A 64 20.79 -16.42 5.03
C LEU A 64 21.05 -17.76 5.73
N ASN A 65 20.37 -18.85 5.31
CA ASN A 65 20.44 -20.15 5.97
C ASN A 65 20.15 -20.03 7.49
N ALA A 66 19.10 -19.26 7.82
CA ALA A 66 18.71 -19.05 9.21
C ALA A 66 18.37 -20.37 9.89
N ARG A 67 18.77 -20.49 11.16
CA ARG A 67 18.54 -21.72 11.94
C ARG A 67 17.06 -21.87 12.29
N GLU A 68 16.39 -22.81 11.66
CA GLU A 68 14.96 -23.13 11.90
C GLU A 68 14.67 -23.59 13.34
N GLY A 69 15.70 -24.04 14.08
CA GLY A 69 15.57 -24.34 15.51
C GLY A 69 15.43 -23.11 16.42
N ASN A 70 15.41 -21.89 15.87
CA ASN A 70 15.10 -20.67 16.60
C ASN A 70 13.58 -20.40 16.54
N ASP A 71 12.97 -20.12 17.69
CA ASP A 71 11.52 -19.92 17.80
C ASP A 71 10.99 -18.76 16.96
N ILE A 72 11.76 -17.68 16.82
CA ILE A 72 11.36 -16.51 16.01
C ILE A 72 11.42 -16.86 14.52
N VAL A 73 12.49 -17.52 14.09
CA VAL A 73 12.66 -17.95 12.70
C VAL A 73 11.55 -18.91 12.31
N SER A 74 11.32 -19.96 13.12
CA SER A 74 10.26 -20.93 12.85
C SER A 74 8.88 -20.30 12.86
N PHE A 75 8.60 -19.37 13.78
CA PHE A 75 7.34 -18.62 13.80
C PHE A 75 7.12 -17.84 12.50
N ILE A 76 8.13 -17.14 11.98
CA ILE A 76 8.04 -16.38 10.73
C ILE A 76 7.84 -17.32 9.53
N LEU A 77 8.63 -18.40 9.43
CA LEU A 77 8.53 -19.35 8.33
C LEU A 77 7.16 -20.05 8.31
N ASN A 78 6.65 -20.45 9.47
CA ASN A 78 5.33 -21.08 9.61
C ASN A 78 4.19 -20.10 9.33
N THR A 79 4.26 -18.89 9.87
CA THR A 79 3.22 -17.86 9.65
C THR A 79 3.19 -17.43 8.18
N SER A 80 4.35 -17.24 7.55
CA SER A 80 4.43 -16.86 6.14
C SER A 80 3.91 -17.95 5.19
N GLN A 81 3.89 -19.22 5.61
CA GLN A 81 3.43 -20.34 4.79
C GLN A 81 1.97 -20.18 4.33
N ILE A 82 1.09 -19.59 5.15
CA ILE A 82 -0.31 -19.37 4.75
C ILE A 82 -0.44 -18.43 3.54
N PHE A 83 0.51 -17.50 3.39
CA PHE A 83 0.52 -16.53 2.30
C PHE A 83 1.23 -17.05 1.05
N VAL A 84 2.20 -17.95 1.23
CA VAL A 84 2.98 -18.55 0.13
C VAL A 84 2.30 -19.79 -0.44
N GLY A 85 1.61 -20.58 0.39
CA GLY A 85 0.98 -21.86 0.03
C GLY A 85 0.15 -21.83 -1.27
N PRO A 86 -0.70 -20.82 -1.52
CA PRO A 86 -1.47 -20.74 -2.77
C PRO A 86 -0.62 -20.63 -4.05
N PHE A 87 0.64 -20.22 -3.93
CA PHE A 87 1.57 -20.04 -5.05
C PHE A 87 2.54 -21.23 -5.22
N GLU A 88 2.50 -22.20 -4.30
CA GLU A 88 3.30 -23.42 -4.41
C GLU A 88 2.79 -24.29 -5.56
N GLY A 89 3.69 -24.76 -6.43
CA GLY A 89 3.35 -25.58 -7.59
C GLY A 89 2.86 -24.79 -8.81
N MET A 90 2.85 -23.45 -8.76
CA MET A 90 2.61 -22.61 -9.95
C MET A 90 3.71 -22.74 -11.01
N LEU A 91 4.93 -23.13 -10.59
CA LEU A 91 6.05 -23.41 -11.46
C LEU A 91 6.52 -24.85 -11.25
N ASN A 92 7.25 -25.40 -12.22
CA ASN A 92 7.84 -26.74 -12.12
C ASN A 92 8.88 -26.86 -10.98
N THR A 93 9.36 -25.73 -10.45
CA THR A 93 10.33 -25.66 -9.35
C THR A 93 9.88 -24.62 -8.33
N ASN A 94 9.67 -25.04 -7.08
CA ASN A 94 9.25 -24.14 -6.00
C ASN A 94 10.42 -23.49 -5.27
N ASN A 95 11.59 -24.13 -5.23
CA ASN A 95 12.77 -23.60 -4.55
C ASN A 95 14.08 -24.02 -5.23
N LEU A 96 15.11 -23.19 -5.06
CA LEU A 96 16.48 -23.48 -5.45
C LEU A 96 17.32 -23.56 -4.18
N LYS A 97 18.09 -24.64 -4.02
CA LYS A 97 18.95 -24.87 -2.85
C LYS A 97 20.42 -24.82 -3.26
N SER A 98 21.24 -24.07 -2.53
CA SER A 98 22.70 -24.00 -2.74
C SER A 98 23.42 -23.70 -1.42
N GLY A 99 24.35 -24.58 -1.01
CA GLY A 99 25.22 -24.33 0.15
C GLY A 99 24.49 -24.07 1.48
N GLY A 100 23.27 -24.60 1.65
CA GLY A 100 22.40 -24.35 2.82
C GLY A 100 21.46 -23.15 2.65
N SER A 101 21.70 -22.26 1.69
CA SER A 101 20.76 -21.21 1.31
C SER A 101 19.61 -21.78 0.49
N VAL A 102 18.39 -21.35 0.78
CA VAL A 102 17.18 -21.74 0.04
C VAL A 102 16.54 -20.48 -0.56
N PHE A 103 16.49 -20.42 -1.88
CA PHE A 103 15.72 -19.40 -2.59
C PHE A 103 14.36 -19.95 -2.95
N ASP A 104 13.34 -19.50 -2.23
CA ASP A 104 11.94 -19.90 -2.41
C ASP A 104 11.29 -19.06 -3.53
N ILE A 105 11.10 -19.67 -4.71
CA ILE A 105 10.50 -19.01 -5.87
C ILE A 105 9.01 -18.78 -5.63
N ALA A 106 8.33 -19.69 -4.93
CA ALA A 106 6.92 -19.52 -4.59
C ALA A 106 6.72 -18.31 -3.67
N ALA A 107 7.65 -18.05 -2.74
CA ALA A 107 7.62 -16.85 -1.91
C ALA A 107 7.77 -15.55 -2.74
N VAL A 108 8.61 -15.56 -3.78
CA VAL A 108 8.73 -14.41 -4.70
C VAL A 108 7.44 -14.19 -5.47
N LEU A 109 6.82 -15.26 -5.98
CA LEU A 109 5.53 -15.17 -6.65
C LEU A 109 4.43 -14.68 -5.72
N ALA A 110 4.42 -15.14 -4.47
CA ALA A 110 3.48 -14.65 -3.47
C ALA A 110 3.66 -13.15 -3.25
N LEU A 111 4.89 -12.66 -3.09
CA LEU A 111 5.16 -11.23 -2.94
C LEU A 111 4.59 -10.42 -4.10
N ILE A 112 4.81 -10.87 -5.34
CA ILE A 112 4.28 -10.21 -6.54
C ILE A 112 2.76 -10.29 -6.56
N GLY A 113 2.17 -11.47 -6.34
CA GLY A 113 0.73 -11.70 -6.38
C GLY A 113 -0.04 -10.86 -5.36
N TRP A 114 0.43 -10.81 -4.12
CA TRP A 114 -0.17 -9.97 -3.08
C TRP A 114 -0.03 -8.48 -3.38
N THR A 115 1.10 -8.04 -3.96
CA THR A 115 1.29 -6.63 -4.37
C THR A 115 0.36 -6.23 -5.50
N VAL A 116 0.16 -7.12 -6.49
CA VAL A 116 -0.82 -6.89 -7.56
C VAL A 116 -2.23 -6.82 -6.98
N LEU A 117 -2.59 -7.73 -6.08
CA LEU A 117 -3.91 -7.73 -5.43
C LEU A 117 -4.14 -6.44 -4.61
N GLU A 118 -3.14 -5.99 -3.85
CA GLU A 118 -3.17 -4.71 -3.14
C GLU A 118 -3.47 -3.55 -4.10
N ALA A 119 -2.72 -3.46 -5.20
CA ALA A 119 -2.89 -2.41 -6.20
C ALA A 119 -4.29 -2.44 -6.84
N LEU A 120 -4.83 -3.62 -7.12
CA LEU A 120 -6.19 -3.78 -7.65
C LEU A 120 -7.26 -3.30 -6.66
N ILE A 121 -7.11 -3.64 -5.37
CA ILE A 121 -8.05 -3.19 -4.33
C ILE A 121 -7.98 -1.66 -4.19
N LEU A 122 -6.77 -1.08 -4.16
CA LEU A 122 -6.59 0.37 -4.10
C LEU A 122 -7.15 1.07 -5.34
N ALA A 123 -6.96 0.49 -6.52
CA ALA A 123 -7.55 1.00 -7.75
C ALA A 123 -9.08 0.99 -7.67
N ALA A 124 -9.69 -0.10 -7.19
CA ALA A 124 -11.14 -0.19 -7.01
C ALA A 124 -11.66 0.89 -6.05
N VAL A 125 -11.05 1.04 -4.87
CA VAL A 125 -11.40 2.10 -3.90
C VAL A 125 -11.23 3.49 -4.52
N GLY A 126 -10.18 3.69 -5.33
CA GLY A 126 -9.90 4.93 -6.03
C GLY A 126 -10.92 5.26 -7.14
N ILE A 127 -11.46 4.26 -7.84
CA ILE A 127 -12.48 4.43 -8.88
C ILE A 127 -13.79 4.95 -8.26
N PHE A 128 -14.27 4.33 -7.18
CA PHE A 128 -15.48 4.79 -6.48
C PHE A 128 -15.41 6.24 -5.96
N ARG A 129 -14.19 6.75 -5.75
CA ARG A 129 -13.98 8.15 -5.38
C ARG A 129 -14.22 9.12 -6.53
N ARG A 130 -13.98 8.71 -7.78
CA ARG A 130 -14.12 9.61 -8.95
C ARG A 130 -15.57 9.92 -9.32
N GLU A 131 -16.51 9.05 -8.97
CA GLU A 131 -17.92 9.18 -9.35
C GLU A 131 -18.74 10.12 -8.43
N ARG A 132 -18.24 10.47 -7.23
CA ARG A 132 -18.98 11.34 -6.29
C ARG A 132 -18.81 12.84 -6.52
N THR A 133 -18.20 13.25 -7.62
CA THR A 133 -17.91 14.66 -7.93
C THR A 133 -18.63 15.15 -9.20
N ALA A 134 -19.61 14.40 -9.71
CA ALA A 134 -20.46 14.83 -10.82
C ALA A 134 -21.79 15.41 -10.33
#